data_AF-A0A953DQX1-F1
#
_entry.id   AF-A0A953DQX1-F1
#
_cell.length_a   1.000
_cell.length_b   1.000
_cell.length_c   1.000
_cell.angle_alpha   90.00
_cell.angle_beta   90.00
_cell.angle_gamma   90.00
#
_symmetry.space_group_name_H-M   'P 1'
#
loop_
_entity.id
_entity.type
_entity.pdbx_description
1 polymer ?
#
loop_
_entity_poly.entity_id
_entity_poly.type
_entity_poly.pdbx_seq_one_letter_code
_entity_poly.pdbx_strand_id
1 'polypeptide(L)' 'PPNTPARAASGEEAGGAPRTARDRTLEMPALILPAVQVNMRAGRLPPPQDNGVSYLKLPVDLL' A
#
# COMPACT_ATOMS: atom_id res chain seq x y z
N PRO A 1 16.40 -2.12 -12.45
CA PRO A 1 15.55 -1.79 -13.63
C PRO A 1 15.49 -0.26 -13.79
N PRO A 2 15.60 0.30 -15.00
CA PRO A 2 15.53 1.74 -15.18
C PRO A 2 14.09 2.22 -14.94
N ASN A 3 13.92 3.19 -14.04
CA ASN A 3 12.63 3.82 -13.80
C ASN A 3 12.40 4.85 -14.89
N THR A 4 11.62 4.51 -15.92
CA THR A 4 11.17 5.49 -16.91
C THR A 4 9.99 6.27 -16.30
N PRO A 5 10.14 7.54 -15.89
CA PRO A 5 9.00 8.33 -15.47
C PRO A 5 8.04 8.47 -16.66
N ALA A 6 6.75 8.30 -16.42
CA ALA A 6 5.71 8.44 -17.42
C ALA A 6 5.81 9.83 -18.07
N ARG A 7 6.37 9.89 -19.30
CA ARG A 7 6.47 11.12 -20.08
C ARG A 7 5.04 11.60 -20.37
N ALA A 8 4.79 12.89 -20.10
CA ALA A 8 3.49 13.54 -20.14
C ALA A 8 2.65 13.12 -21.36
N ALA A 9 1.50 12.51 -21.09
CA ALA A 9 0.45 12.32 -22.08
C ALA A 9 -0.25 13.67 -22.27
N SER A 10 0.00 14.31 -23.41
CA SER A 10 -0.81 15.43 -23.89
C SER A 10 -2.17 14.88 -24.33
N GLY A 11 -3.25 15.40 -23.75
CA GLY A 11 -4.64 15.03 -24.04
C GLY A 11 -5.39 14.64 -22.78
N GLU A 12 -6.42 15.41 -22.42
CA GLU A 12 -7.23 15.32 -21.19
C GLU A 12 -8.03 14.00 -21.04
N GLU A 13 -7.83 13.01 -21.91
CA GLU A 13 -8.59 11.75 -22.01
C GLU A 13 -7.66 10.51 -22.06
N ALA A 14 -6.54 10.53 -21.32
CA ALA A 14 -5.56 9.42 -21.33
C ALA A 14 -5.24 8.87 -19.93
N GLY A 15 -6.23 8.85 -19.03
CA GLY A 15 -6.01 8.71 -17.60
C GLY A 15 -6.58 7.45 -16.90
N GLY A 16 -6.59 6.26 -17.50
CA GLY A 16 -7.11 5.09 -16.75
C GLY A 16 -6.81 3.72 -17.33
N ALA A 17 -7.14 3.50 -18.60
CA ALA A 17 -7.11 2.17 -19.22
C ALA A 17 -5.80 1.36 -19.04
N PRO A 18 -4.59 1.90 -19.32
CA PRO A 18 -3.36 1.12 -19.15
C PRO A 18 -2.97 0.92 -17.68
N ARG A 19 -3.40 1.82 -16.77
CA ARG A 19 -3.13 1.70 -15.33
C ARG A 19 -4.00 0.63 -14.70
N THR A 20 -5.32 0.68 -14.92
CA THR A 20 -6.26 -0.31 -14.41
C THR A 20 -5.96 -1.72 -14.89
N ALA A 21 -5.53 -1.89 -16.15
CA ALA A 21 -5.14 -3.20 -16.67
C ALA A 21 -3.90 -3.77 -15.96
N ARG A 22 -2.91 -2.91 -15.67
CA ARG A 22 -1.70 -3.29 -14.92
C ARG A 22 -2.00 -3.57 -13.45
N ASP A 23 -2.81 -2.75 -12.80
CA ASP A 23 -3.09 -2.88 -11.36
C ASP A 23 -3.78 -4.21 -11.04
N ARG A 24 -4.59 -4.73 -11.96
CA ARG A 24 -5.26 -6.05 -11.84
C ARG A 24 -4.30 -7.23 -11.81
N THR A 25 -3.08 -7.10 -12.34
CA THR A 25 -2.10 -8.18 -12.39
C THR A 25 -1.08 -8.10 -11.26
N LEU A 26 -1.13 -7.07 -10.40
CA LEU A 26 -0.18 -6.90 -9.32
C LEU A 26 -0.62 -7.68 -8.09
N GLU A 27 0.32 -8.41 -7.50
CA GLU A 27 0.12 -9.06 -6.21
C GLU A 27 0.06 -8.04 -5.08
N MET A 28 -0.56 -8.42 -3.97
CA MET A 28 -0.57 -7.58 -2.78
C MET A 28 0.82 -7.42 -2.18
N PRO A 29 1.27 -6.18 -1.89
CA PRO A 29 2.54 -5.98 -1.23
C PRO A 29 2.55 -6.64 0.16
N ALA A 30 3.60 -7.41 0.44
CA ALA A 30 3.72 -8.17 1.69
C ALA A 30 3.54 -7.33 2.98
N LEU A 31 3.88 -6.03 2.91
CA LEU A 31 3.82 -5.11 4.05
C LEU A 31 2.64 -4.13 4.00
N ILE A 32 1.66 -4.32 3.12
CA ILE A 32 0.55 -3.36 2.97
C ILE A 32 -0.22 -3.15 4.29
N LEU A 33 -0.55 -4.25 4.98
CA LEU A 33 -1.30 -4.20 6.24
C LEU A 33 -0.48 -3.64 7.42
N PRO A 34 0.77 -4.07 7.66
CA PRO A 34 1.64 -3.45 8.65
C PRO A 34 1.92 -1.96 8.39
N ALA A 35 2.24 -1.61 7.15
CA ALA A 35 2.63 -0.25 6.78
C ALA A 35 1.45 0.72 6.97
N VAL A 36 0.24 0.34 6.56
CA VAL A 36 -0.95 1.17 6.76
C VAL A 36 -1.20 1.45 8.24
N GLN A 37 -1.12 0.43 9.11
CA GLN A 37 -1.34 0.60 10.56
C GLN A 37 -0.34 1.56 11.23
N VAL A 38 0.92 1.53 10.83
CA VAL A 38 1.98 2.38 11.38
C VAL A 38 1.95 3.78 10.75
N ASN A 39 1.74 3.87 9.43
CA ASN A 39 1.79 5.14 8.70
C ASN A 39 0.59 6.03 9.02
N MET A 40 -0.59 5.46 9.25
CA MET A 40 -1.76 6.22 9.75
C MET A 40 -1.49 6.88 11.12
N ARG A 41 -0.52 6.36 11.88
CA ARG A 41 -0.08 6.91 13.17
C ARG A 41 1.19 7.76 13.06
N ALA A 42 1.48 8.28 11.86
CA ALA A 42 2.69 9.06 11.58
C ALA A 42 3.98 8.31 12.00
N GLY A 43 4.03 7.01 11.75
CA GLY A 43 5.20 6.17 12.07
C GLY A 43 5.20 5.61 13.50
N ARG A 44 4.23 5.96 14.36
CA ARG A 44 4.16 5.43 15.72
C ARG A 44 3.51 4.05 15.78
N LEU A 45 4.11 3.16 16.56
CA LEU A 45 3.56 1.84 16.85
C LEU A 45 2.25 1.94 17.66
N PRO A 46 1.41 0.89 17.63
CA PRO A 46 0.28 0.77 18.53
C PRO A 46 0.69 0.86 20.00
N PRO A 47 -0.22 1.33 20.88
CA PRO A 47 0.00 1.25 22.32
C PRO A 47 0.28 -0.21 22.72
N PRO A 48 1.19 -0.44 23.67
CA PRO A 48 1.47 -1.76 24.19
C PRO A 48 0.22 -2.35 24.87
N GLN A 49 0.09 -3.67 24.84
CA GLN A 49 -0.88 -4.39 25.66
C GLN A 49 -0.41 -4.51 27.11
N ASP A 50 -1.19 -5.16 27.98
CA ASP A 50 -0.92 -5.34 29.40
C ASP A 50 0.43 -6.02 29.70
N ASN A 51 0.97 -6.76 28.74
CA ASN A 51 2.29 -7.39 28.82
C ASN A 51 3.45 -6.46 28.40
N GLY A 52 3.17 -5.18 28.12
CA GLY A 52 4.15 -4.18 27.70
C GLY A 52 4.58 -4.28 26.22
N VAL A 53 3.99 -5.20 25.43
CA VAL A 53 4.38 -5.43 24.03
C VAL A 53 3.34 -4.85 23.07
N SER A 54 3.82 -4.16 22.03
CA SER A 54 2.97 -3.66 20.94
C SER A 54 2.80 -4.73 19.87
N TYR A 55 1.56 -4.96 19.45
CA TYR A 55 1.20 -5.92 18.41
C TYR A 55 0.54 -5.24 17.22
N LEU A 56 0.94 -5.63 16.00
CA LEU A 56 0.21 -5.30 14.78
C LEU A 56 -0.86 -6.35 14.54
N LYS A 57 -2.06 -5.91 14.17
CA LYS A 57 -3.20 -6.81 13.93
C LYS A 57 -3.20 -7.23 12.48
N LEU A 58 -3.02 -8.52 12.21
CA LEU A 58 -3.18 -9.08 10.87
C LEU A 58 -4.51 -9.84 10.80
N PRO A 59 -5.51 -9.36 10.04
CA PRO A 59 -6.72 -10.13 9.81
C PRO A 59 -6.39 -11.38 8.98
N VAL A 60 -7.01 -12.49 9.35
CA VAL A 60 -6.94 -13.76 8.60
C VAL A 60 -8.09 -13.77 7.59
N ASP A 61 -7.80 -14.14 6.33
CA ASP A 61 -8.77 -14.29 5.23
C ASP A 61 -9.61 -13.03 4.89
N LEU A 62 -9.03 -11.83 4.99
CA LEU A 62 -9.74 -10.56 4.70
C LEU A 62 -9.36 -9.91 3.35
N LEU A 63 -8.28 -10.33 2.70
CA LEU A 63 -7.72 -9.72 1.48
C LEU A 63 -7.73 -10.67 0.29
#